data_AF-A0A2Z3R7X4-F1
#
_entry.id   AF-A0A2Z3R7X4-F1
#
_cell.length_a   1.000
_cell.length_b   1.000
_cell.length_c   1.000
_cell.angle_alpha   90.00
_cell.angle_beta   90.00
_cell.angle_gamma   90.00
#
_symmetry.space_group_name_H-M   'P 1'
#
loop_
_entity.id
_entity.type
_entity.pdbx_description
1 polymer ?
#
loop_
_entity_poly.entity_id
_entity_poly.type
_entity_poly.pdbx_seq_one_letter_code
_entity_poly.pdbx_strand_id
1 'polypeptide(L)'
;MTKRPEANATTQVLAMYEISKALNSCADLAKNLRATLEILASYLHMQRGMVALVQDDGALQTVSAHGLSRQEKDRGRYLKGEGIIGRVLKTGLPMVIPDVADEPLFLNRTQSRDLGEGQAIAFICVPIKMGRETVGILSVDREADAPQRSTRFEQDVRFLKMVTILIGHAVKQSRVIAAERAALLSEKQRLETALKGRYSIDNVIGHGKRMQEVFAEVHKVAPGRATVLLRGESGTGKEMIARAIHYLSPRKDKPFIRVNCAALTETLLESELFGHEKGAFTGASQERKGRFESAHGGTLFLDEIGEISPAFQTKLLRVLQEREFERVGGNKSIRVDVRLICATNRDLEAAVTDGTFREDLYYRINVVAIFLPPLRERHEDIPFLVEHCLDKFNRENGRQVRMAPEAMRILLRCNWTGNVRELENCVERSATMAQGDVIELPDLSCQQGKCFSGVLQEGWAAKGGTQHPLSRVDARAGVSAAGTAPAPPPAGSERERLIWALEQCGWVQAKAARLLNLTPRQVGYALKKHAIPLRRL
;
A
#
# COMPACT_ATOMS: atom_id res chain seq x y z
N MET A 1 28.57 73.05 14.56
CA MET A 1 28.44 72.11 15.69
C MET A 1 27.94 70.78 15.17
N THR A 2 28.79 69.77 15.35
CA THR A 2 28.81 68.43 14.78
C THR A 2 28.08 67.44 15.71
N LYS A 3 26.80 67.16 15.44
CA LYS A 3 26.01 66.09 16.10
C LYS A 3 25.10 65.36 15.08
N ARG A 4 25.69 64.66 14.11
CA ARG A 4 24.97 63.75 13.19
C ARG A 4 25.58 62.35 12.95
N PRO A 5 26.86 62.02 13.24
CA PRO A 5 27.38 60.68 12.94
C PRO A 5 26.94 59.59 13.94
N GLU A 6 26.72 59.91 15.22
CA GLU A 6 26.36 58.91 16.25
C GLU A 6 24.96 58.31 16.05
N ALA A 7 23.97 59.11 15.63
CA ALA A 7 22.60 58.63 15.42
C ALA A 7 22.50 57.59 14.28
N ASN A 8 23.33 57.72 13.24
CA ASN A 8 23.30 56.82 12.09
C ASN A 8 23.97 55.47 12.39
N ALA A 9 25.01 55.46 13.24
CA ALA A 9 25.67 54.24 13.69
C ALA A 9 24.75 53.38 14.58
N THR A 10 24.01 54.01 15.50
CA THR A 10 23.04 53.31 16.36
C THR A 10 21.91 52.66 15.55
N THR A 11 21.38 53.37 14.54
CA THR A 11 20.35 52.82 13.64
C THR A 11 20.87 51.64 12.81
N GLN A 12 22.12 51.69 12.33
CA GLN A 12 22.72 50.56 11.61
C GLN A 12 22.90 49.33 12.50
N VAL A 13 23.33 49.50 13.75
CA VAL A 13 23.48 48.38 14.70
C VAL A 13 22.13 47.74 15.02
N LEU A 14 21.09 48.54 15.24
CA LEU A 14 19.72 48.02 15.46
C LEU A 14 19.17 47.30 14.22
N ALA A 15 19.37 47.86 13.02
CA ALA A 15 18.98 47.21 11.78
C ALA A 15 19.70 45.87 11.58
N MET A 16 21.00 45.81 11.89
CA MET A 16 21.78 44.56 11.83
C MET A 16 21.23 43.50 12.78
N TYR A 17 20.86 43.88 14.00
CA TYR A 17 20.26 42.99 14.98
C TYR A 17 18.92 42.42 14.47
N GLU A 18 18.02 43.26 13.97
CA GLU A 18 16.72 42.81 13.45
C GLU A 18 16.87 41.95 12.19
N ILE A 19 17.83 42.27 11.31
CA ILE A 19 18.13 41.44 10.12
C ILE A 19 18.63 40.05 10.55
N SER A 20 19.53 39.99 11.54
CA SER A 20 20.02 38.72 12.09
C SER A 20 18.87 37.88 12.67
N LYS A 21 17.95 38.51 13.41
CA LYS A 21 16.76 37.84 13.96
C LYS A 21 15.85 37.34 12.85
N ALA A 22 15.56 38.15 11.83
CA ALA A 22 14.71 37.80 10.71
C ALA A 22 15.28 36.60 9.92
N LEU A 23 16.58 36.59 9.65
CA LEU A 23 17.26 35.52 8.91
C LEU A 23 17.25 34.17 9.64
N ASN A 24 17.16 34.18 10.98
CA ASN A 24 17.17 32.98 11.82
C ASN A 24 15.77 32.51 12.26
N SER A 25 14.70 33.21 11.89
CA SER A 25 13.36 33.00 12.47
C SER A 25 12.51 31.90 11.82
N CYS A 26 12.70 31.61 10.52
CA CYS A 26 11.88 30.65 9.77
C CYS A 26 12.73 29.72 8.89
N ALA A 27 12.21 28.53 8.57
CA ALA A 27 12.84 27.60 7.62
C ALA A 27 12.70 28.04 6.14
N ASP A 28 11.85 29.03 5.85
CA ASP A 28 11.59 29.56 4.51
C ASP A 28 12.51 30.75 4.20
N LEU A 29 13.54 30.47 3.39
CA LEU A 29 14.54 31.45 2.97
C LEU A 29 13.92 32.67 2.27
N ALA A 30 12.90 32.49 1.42
CA ALA A 30 12.32 33.60 0.67
C ALA A 30 11.59 34.59 1.58
N LYS A 31 10.92 34.08 2.63
CA LYS A 31 10.30 34.92 3.67
C LYS A 31 11.34 35.68 4.48
N ASN A 32 12.41 35.00 4.93
CA ASN A 32 13.48 35.63 5.71
C ASN A 32 14.17 36.76 4.93
N LEU A 33 14.44 36.55 3.64
CA LEU A 33 15.03 37.56 2.77
C LEU A 33 14.07 38.74 2.56
N ARG A 34 12.76 38.50 2.48
CA ARG A 34 11.77 39.59 2.35
C ARG A 34 11.76 40.49 3.60
N ALA A 35 11.71 39.89 4.79
CA ALA A 35 11.77 40.62 6.04
C ALA A 35 13.08 41.43 6.16
N THR A 36 14.21 40.87 5.72
CA THR A 36 15.50 41.58 5.65
C THR A 36 15.39 42.84 4.78
N LEU A 37 14.79 42.74 3.60
CA LEU A 37 14.61 43.88 2.69
C LEU A 37 13.65 44.93 3.26
N GLU A 38 12.61 44.53 3.99
CA GLU A 38 11.69 45.43 4.70
C GLU A 38 12.39 46.22 5.81
N ILE A 39 13.32 45.57 6.54
CA ILE A 39 14.13 46.24 7.56
C ILE A 39 15.08 47.26 6.91
N LEU A 40 15.72 46.92 5.79
CA LEU A 40 16.56 47.86 5.04
C LEU A 40 15.77 49.10 4.57
N ALA A 41 14.54 48.90 4.09
CA ALA A 41 13.67 49.99 3.65
C ALA A 41 13.23 50.88 4.82
N SER A 42 12.82 50.29 5.94
CA SER A 42 12.27 51.02 7.09
C SER A 42 13.32 51.72 7.97
N TYR A 43 14.46 51.07 8.24
CA TYR A 43 15.48 51.62 9.13
C TYR A 43 16.49 52.51 8.41
N LEU A 44 16.79 52.22 7.13
CA LEU A 44 17.90 52.88 6.41
C LEU A 44 17.44 53.64 5.17
N HIS A 45 16.13 53.66 4.89
CA HIS A 45 15.55 54.28 3.69
C HIS A 45 16.13 53.71 2.39
N MET A 46 16.53 52.43 2.40
CA MET A 46 16.98 51.70 1.22
C MET A 46 15.78 51.04 0.54
N GLN A 47 15.22 51.73 -0.45
CA GLN A 47 13.98 51.32 -1.11
C GLN A 47 14.25 50.29 -2.21
N ARG A 48 13.16 49.68 -2.72
CA ARG A 48 13.18 48.78 -3.90
C ARG A 48 14.26 47.68 -3.85
N GLY A 49 14.50 47.15 -2.65
CA GLY A 49 15.53 46.14 -2.44
C GLY A 49 15.20 44.80 -3.11
N MET A 50 16.22 44.12 -3.65
CA MET A 50 16.09 42.84 -4.34
C MET A 50 17.26 41.92 -3.98
N VAL A 51 16.93 40.65 -3.72
CA VAL A 51 17.89 39.55 -3.57
C VAL A 51 17.69 38.56 -4.70
N ALA A 52 18.75 38.32 -5.46
CA ALA A 52 18.79 37.33 -6.52
C ALA A 52 19.90 36.32 -6.25
N LEU A 53 19.60 35.03 -6.43
CA LEU A 53 20.53 33.93 -6.17
C LEU A 53 20.85 33.19 -7.45
N VAL A 54 22.05 32.62 -7.52
CA VAL A 54 22.50 31.80 -8.65
C VAL A 54 21.82 30.44 -8.58
N GLN A 55 21.17 30.05 -9.67
CA GLN A 55 20.54 28.75 -9.88
C GLN A 55 21.53 27.75 -10.47
N ASP A 56 21.15 26.47 -10.54
CA ASP A 56 22.02 25.39 -11.01
C ASP A 56 22.44 25.54 -12.49
N ASP A 57 21.65 26.25 -13.30
CA ASP A 57 21.94 26.59 -14.68
C ASP A 57 22.93 27.78 -14.83
N GLY A 58 23.38 28.34 -13.71
CA GLY A 58 24.29 29.48 -13.65
C GLY A 58 23.63 30.84 -13.88
N ALA A 59 22.31 30.89 -14.09
CA ALA A 59 21.56 32.13 -14.20
C ALA A 59 21.25 32.71 -12.81
N LEU A 60 21.17 34.03 -12.73
CA LEU A 60 20.75 34.73 -11.53
C LEU A 60 19.23 34.92 -11.56
N GLN A 61 18.52 34.46 -10.54
CA GLN A 61 17.08 34.60 -10.43
C GLN A 61 16.69 35.30 -9.14
N THR A 62 15.77 36.26 -9.23
CA THR A 62 15.21 36.95 -8.07
C THR A 62 14.45 35.99 -7.15
N VAL A 63 14.91 35.87 -5.91
CA VAL A 63 14.28 35.02 -4.87
C VAL A 63 13.36 35.85 -3.98
N SER A 64 13.74 37.09 -3.71
CA SER A 64 12.90 38.01 -2.95
C SER A 64 13.10 39.45 -3.39
N ALA A 65 12.05 40.25 -3.28
CA ALA A 65 12.13 41.69 -3.47
C ALA A 65 11.07 42.43 -2.67
N HIS A 66 11.40 43.67 -2.31
CA HIS A 66 10.56 44.63 -1.59
C HIS A 66 10.37 45.87 -2.47
N GLY A 67 9.16 46.44 -2.52
CA GLY A 67 8.86 47.56 -3.42
C GLY A 67 8.70 47.19 -4.90
N LEU A 68 8.50 45.89 -5.21
CA LEU A 68 8.25 45.35 -6.55
C LEU A 68 7.01 44.44 -6.55
N SER A 69 6.17 44.54 -7.59
CA SER A 69 5.03 43.66 -7.83
C SER A 69 5.47 42.23 -8.22
N ARG A 70 4.53 41.27 -8.21
CA ARG A 70 4.84 39.86 -8.56
C ARG A 70 5.28 39.70 -10.02
N GLN A 71 4.67 40.43 -10.96
CA GLN A 71 5.03 40.35 -12.38
C GLN A 71 6.42 40.94 -12.67
N GLU A 72 6.85 41.94 -11.90
CA GLU A 72 8.19 42.54 -12.02
C GLU A 72 9.28 41.63 -11.44
N LYS A 73 8.95 40.81 -10.43
CA LYS A 73 9.86 39.79 -9.86
C LYS A 73 10.20 38.69 -10.87
N ASP A 74 9.21 38.21 -11.63
CA ASP A 74 9.39 37.13 -12.60
C ASP A 74 10.23 37.54 -13.83
N ARG A 75 10.31 38.85 -14.11
CA ARG A 75 11.16 39.42 -15.18
C ARG A 75 12.65 39.53 -14.79
N GLY A 76 12.98 39.31 -13.51
CA GLY A 76 14.33 39.48 -12.94
C GLY A 76 15.25 38.27 -13.10
N ARG A 77 15.47 37.79 -14.32
CA ARG A 77 16.49 36.77 -14.64
C ARG A 77 17.67 37.43 -15.37
N TYR A 78 18.90 37.18 -14.93
CA TYR A 78 20.11 37.81 -15.48
C TYR A 78 21.21 36.78 -15.74
N LEU A 79 21.98 36.98 -16.81
CA LEU A 79 23.18 36.19 -17.11
C LEU A 79 24.45 36.84 -16.55
N LYS A 80 25.52 36.04 -16.41
CA LYS A 80 26.84 36.54 -15.99
C LYS A 80 27.38 37.58 -16.97
N GLY A 81 27.78 38.75 -16.47
CA GLY A 81 28.31 39.88 -17.26
C GLY A 81 27.25 40.81 -17.87
N GLU A 82 25.97 40.50 -17.69
CA GLU A 82 24.85 41.21 -18.30
C GLU A 82 24.35 42.38 -17.44
N GLY A 83 24.45 43.62 -17.95
CA GLY A 83 24.15 44.84 -17.18
C GLY A 83 25.01 44.98 -15.91
N ILE A 84 24.60 45.85 -14.99
CA ILE A 84 25.33 46.05 -13.71
C ILE A 84 25.26 44.82 -12.81
N ILE A 85 24.07 44.22 -12.66
CA ILE A 85 23.85 43.06 -11.81
C ILE A 85 24.72 41.89 -12.30
N GLY A 86 24.71 41.58 -13.60
CA GLY A 86 25.55 40.52 -14.16
C GLY A 86 27.04 40.83 -14.07
N ARG A 87 27.47 42.10 -14.17
CA ARG A 87 28.87 42.48 -13.95
C ARG A 87 29.32 42.27 -12.50
N VAL A 88 28.50 42.67 -11.52
CA VAL A 88 28.77 42.39 -10.10
C VAL A 88 28.87 40.89 -9.85
N LEU A 89 28.04 40.08 -10.51
CA LEU A 89 28.12 38.62 -10.44
C LEU A 89 29.45 38.09 -11.01
N LYS A 90 29.92 38.68 -12.12
CA LYS A 90 31.17 38.27 -12.80
C LYS A 90 32.42 38.71 -12.04
N THR A 91 32.47 39.94 -11.54
CA THR A 91 33.64 40.51 -10.88
C THR A 91 33.70 40.20 -9.40
N GLY A 92 32.54 39.95 -8.76
CA GLY A 92 32.44 39.83 -7.31
C GLY A 92 32.80 41.12 -6.57
N LEU A 93 32.70 42.27 -7.23
CA LEU A 93 32.96 43.59 -6.63
C LEU A 93 31.66 44.39 -6.55
N PRO A 94 31.40 45.12 -5.44
CA PRO A 94 30.23 45.98 -5.34
C PRO A 94 30.31 47.12 -6.37
N MET A 95 29.17 47.54 -6.87
CA MET A 95 29.03 48.69 -7.77
C MET A 95 28.00 49.67 -7.22
N VAL A 96 28.32 50.96 -7.32
CA VAL A 96 27.43 52.06 -6.95
C VAL A 96 27.25 52.93 -8.17
N ILE A 97 26.00 53.18 -8.54
CA ILE A 97 25.62 54.13 -9.59
C ILE A 97 24.95 55.30 -8.89
N PRO A 98 25.61 56.48 -8.85
CA PRO A 98 25.09 57.65 -8.13
C PRO A 98 23.77 58.17 -8.70
N ASP A 99 23.59 58.07 -10.02
CA ASP A 99 22.34 58.36 -10.71
C ASP A 99 22.11 57.33 -11.83
N VAL A 100 20.99 56.63 -11.74
CA VAL A 100 20.60 55.60 -12.70
C VAL A 100 20.27 56.20 -14.07
N ALA A 101 19.79 57.45 -14.14
CA ALA A 101 19.46 58.11 -15.39
C ALA A 101 20.69 58.32 -16.30
N ASP A 102 21.86 58.49 -15.68
CA ASP A 102 23.13 58.77 -16.37
C ASP A 102 23.90 57.49 -16.80
N GLU A 103 23.43 56.29 -16.41
CA GLU A 103 24.16 55.04 -16.62
C GLU A 103 23.56 54.19 -17.76
N PRO A 104 24.20 54.15 -18.95
CA PRO A 104 23.67 53.47 -20.14
C PRO A 104 23.61 51.94 -20.01
N LEU A 105 24.28 51.36 -19.00
CA LEU A 105 24.30 49.91 -18.76
C LEU A 105 23.26 49.45 -17.73
N PHE A 106 22.43 50.37 -17.23
CA PHE A 106 21.34 50.04 -16.32
C PHE A 106 20.12 49.51 -17.07
N LEU A 107 19.92 48.18 -17.05
CA LEU A 107 18.95 47.51 -17.90
C LEU A 107 17.47 47.64 -17.48
N ASN A 108 17.14 48.33 -16.37
CA ASN A 108 15.78 48.52 -15.80
C ASN A 108 14.76 47.38 -16.12
N ARG A 109 15.19 46.10 -16.02
CA ARG A 109 14.43 44.95 -16.53
C ARG A 109 13.13 44.70 -15.77
N THR A 110 13.08 45.13 -14.52
CA THR A 110 11.88 45.09 -13.70
C THR A 110 10.87 46.16 -14.10
N GLN A 111 11.23 47.14 -14.96
CA GLN A 111 10.39 48.28 -15.39
C GLN A 111 9.77 49.09 -14.24
N SER A 112 10.33 48.95 -13.04
CA SER A 112 9.73 49.43 -11.79
C SER A 112 10.12 50.87 -11.45
N ARG A 113 10.85 51.54 -12.34
CA ARG A 113 11.38 52.90 -12.13
C ARG A 113 10.82 53.82 -13.21
N ASP A 114 10.15 54.88 -12.78
CA ASP A 114 9.77 56.00 -13.63
C ASP A 114 10.97 56.96 -13.70
N LEU A 115 11.61 57.03 -14.86
CA LEU A 115 12.85 57.80 -15.07
C LEU A 115 12.58 59.26 -15.52
N GLY A 116 11.30 59.67 -15.54
CA GLY A 116 10.86 60.98 -16.06
C GLY A 116 10.74 62.12 -15.04
N GLU A 117 10.62 61.86 -13.74
CA GLU A 117 10.37 62.90 -12.73
C GLU A 117 11.59 63.13 -11.80
N GLY A 118 12.50 64.04 -12.21
CA GLY A 118 13.27 64.97 -11.37
C GLY A 118 14.05 64.53 -10.11
N GLN A 119 14.01 63.28 -9.67
CA GLN A 119 14.72 62.78 -8.49
C GLN A 119 15.82 61.80 -8.90
N ALA A 120 17.07 62.17 -8.64
CA ALA A 120 18.22 61.31 -8.83
C ALA A 120 18.14 60.09 -7.89
N ILE A 121 18.10 58.89 -8.47
CA ILE A 121 18.05 57.62 -7.73
C ILE A 121 19.42 56.95 -7.86
N ALA A 122 20.08 56.73 -6.72
CA ALA A 122 21.28 55.93 -6.64
C ALA A 122 20.95 54.44 -6.57
N PHE A 123 21.71 53.62 -7.29
CA PHE A 123 21.60 52.16 -7.24
C PHE A 123 22.87 51.54 -6.64
N ILE A 124 22.71 50.75 -5.58
CA ILE A 124 23.81 50.05 -4.93
C ILE A 124 23.62 48.55 -5.14
N CYS A 125 24.66 47.89 -5.63
CA CYS A 125 24.64 46.47 -5.94
C CYS A 125 25.84 45.78 -5.27
N VAL A 126 25.59 44.82 -4.38
CA VAL A 126 26.60 44.14 -3.57
C VAL A 126 26.51 42.63 -3.77
N PRO A 127 27.65 41.94 -4.00
CA PRO A 127 27.67 40.49 -4.17
C PRO A 127 27.45 39.76 -2.84
N ILE A 128 26.62 38.73 -2.86
CA ILE A 128 26.48 37.75 -1.78
C ILE A 128 27.52 36.66 -2.02
N LYS A 129 28.50 36.57 -1.11
CA LYS A 129 29.64 35.65 -1.25
C LYS A 129 29.56 34.48 -0.29
N MET A 130 30.04 33.33 -0.75
CA MET A 130 30.37 32.17 0.06
C MET A 130 31.80 31.75 -0.26
N GLY A 131 32.75 32.08 0.63
CA GLY A 131 34.18 31.93 0.34
C GLY A 131 34.61 32.82 -0.84
N ARG A 132 35.13 32.22 -1.91
CA ARG A 132 35.53 32.93 -3.14
C ARG A 132 34.43 33.01 -4.20
N GLU A 133 33.32 32.29 -4.01
CA GLU A 133 32.23 32.23 -4.98
C GLU A 133 31.16 33.29 -4.68
N THR A 134 30.61 33.89 -5.74
CA THR A 134 29.45 34.79 -5.63
C THR A 134 28.19 33.98 -5.90
N VAL A 135 27.41 33.73 -4.84
CA VAL A 135 26.21 32.88 -4.87
C VAL A 135 24.92 33.68 -5.10
N GLY A 136 25.01 35.00 -5.09
CA GLY A 136 23.88 35.89 -5.33
C GLY A 136 24.27 37.35 -5.27
N ILE A 137 23.28 38.22 -5.33
CA ILE A 137 23.41 39.68 -5.31
C ILE A 137 22.29 40.27 -4.45
N LEU A 138 22.64 41.30 -3.68
CA LEU A 138 21.72 42.23 -3.05
C LEU A 138 21.81 43.57 -3.77
N SER A 139 20.68 44.09 -4.23
CA SER A 139 20.60 45.43 -4.80
C SER A 139 19.55 46.27 -4.10
N VAL A 140 19.80 47.57 -3.95
CA VAL A 140 18.88 48.52 -3.32
C VAL A 140 18.93 49.86 -4.05
N ASP A 141 17.83 50.59 -3.97
CA ASP A 141 17.69 51.97 -4.46
C ASP A 141 17.80 52.93 -3.28
N ARG A 142 18.43 54.08 -3.50
CA ARG A 142 18.55 55.14 -2.51
C ARG A 142 18.34 56.51 -3.14
N GLU A 143 17.60 57.38 -2.48
CA GLU A 143 17.43 58.78 -2.90
C GLU A 143 18.76 59.55 -2.79
N ALA A 144 19.13 60.30 -3.83
CA ALA A 144 20.43 60.97 -3.92
C ALA A 144 20.45 62.37 -3.28
N ASP A 145 20.65 62.44 -1.96
CA ASP A 145 20.87 63.69 -1.22
C ASP A 145 22.15 64.44 -1.67
N ALA A 146 22.07 65.76 -1.88
CA ALA A 146 23.10 66.56 -2.54
C ALA A 146 24.38 66.94 -1.74
N PRO A 147 24.46 67.05 -0.39
CA PRO A 147 25.66 67.64 0.23
C PRO A 147 26.80 66.68 0.61
N GLN A 148 26.59 65.35 0.71
CA GLN A 148 27.63 64.38 1.15
C GLN A 148 27.55 63.02 0.43
N ARG A 149 27.42 63.01 -0.90
CA ARG A 149 27.19 61.80 -1.71
C ARG A 149 28.27 60.71 -1.52
N SER A 150 29.55 61.05 -1.64
CA SER A 150 30.66 60.07 -1.66
C SER A 150 30.88 59.33 -0.33
N THR A 151 30.95 60.04 0.80
CA THR A 151 31.17 59.41 2.11
C THR A 151 29.99 58.55 2.56
N ARG A 152 28.76 58.90 2.15
CA ARG A 152 27.53 58.16 2.50
C ARG A 152 27.44 56.82 1.75
N PHE A 153 27.75 56.80 0.46
CA PHE A 153 27.75 55.55 -0.32
C PHE A 153 28.79 54.55 0.16
N GLU A 154 29.98 55.01 0.61
CA GLU A 154 30.96 54.10 1.20
C GLU A 154 30.44 53.41 2.47
N GLN A 155 29.74 54.15 3.34
CA GLN A 155 29.14 53.60 4.56
C GLN A 155 28.04 52.59 4.23
N ASP A 156 27.21 52.89 3.23
CA ASP A 156 26.15 51.99 2.79
C ASP A 156 26.69 50.69 2.20
N VAL A 157 27.72 50.77 1.36
CA VAL A 157 28.37 49.59 0.81
C VAL A 157 29.00 48.75 1.91
N ARG A 158 29.63 49.37 2.94
CA ARG A 158 30.17 48.64 4.10
C ARG A 158 29.06 47.93 4.88
N PHE A 159 27.95 48.61 5.13
CA PHE A 159 26.80 48.02 5.82
C PHE A 159 26.17 46.87 5.03
N LEU A 160 25.88 47.10 3.75
CA LEU A 160 25.31 46.08 2.86
C LEU A 160 26.24 44.89 2.70
N LYS A 161 27.57 45.08 2.69
CA LYS A 161 28.53 43.96 2.73
C LYS A 161 28.31 43.07 3.96
N MET A 162 28.14 43.65 5.15
CA MET A 162 27.84 42.87 6.36
C MET A 162 26.51 42.12 6.24
N VAL A 163 25.47 42.77 5.71
CA VAL A 163 24.16 42.12 5.46
C VAL A 163 24.30 40.97 4.46
N THR A 164 25.06 41.15 3.37
CA THR A 164 25.27 40.09 2.38
C THR A 164 26.04 38.88 2.93
N ILE A 165 26.89 39.06 3.95
CA ILE A 165 27.54 37.94 4.63
C ILE A 165 26.50 37.13 5.41
N LEU A 166 25.60 37.78 6.15
CA LEU A 166 24.52 37.10 6.87
C LEU A 166 23.56 36.38 5.92
N ILE A 167 23.18 37.03 4.82
CA ILE A 167 22.37 36.42 3.78
C ILE A 167 23.09 35.20 3.19
N GLY A 168 24.39 35.30 2.89
CA GLY A 168 25.18 34.18 2.37
C GLY A 168 25.19 32.97 3.31
N HIS A 169 25.31 33.19 4.63
CA HIS A 169 25.21 32.13 5.62
C HIS A 169 23.82 31.49 5.68
N ALA A 170 22.76 32.30 5.66
CA ALA A 170 21.38 31.80 5.65
C ALA A 170 21.08 30.96 4.39
N VAL A 171 21.55 31.41 3.22
CA VAL A 171 21.45 30.65 1.96
C VAL A 171 22.19 29.31 2.06
N LYS A 172 23.41 29.30 2.60
CA LYS A 172 24.19 28.06 2.83
C LYS A 172 23.43 27.08 3.70
N GLN A 173 22.93 27.54 4.85
CA GLN A 173 22.20 26.70 5.80
C GLN A 173 20.94 26.12 5.17
N SER A 174 20.16 26.95 4.45
CA SER A 174 18.96 26.49 3.74
C SER A 174 19.29 25.42 2.69
N ARG A 175 20.37 25.57 1.92
CA ARG A 175 20.83 24.56 0.95
C ARG A 175 21.25 23.24 1.63
N VAL A 176 21.98 23.31 2.74
CA VAL A 176 22.39 22.10 3.50
C VAL A 176 21.18 21.36 4.03
N ILE A 177 20.23 22.07 4.67
CA ILE A 177 19.00 21.48 5.20
C ILE A 177 18.16 20.86 4.08
N ALA A 178 18.05 21.53 2.93
CA ALA A 178 17.32 21.00 1.78
C ALA A 178 17.95 19.72 1.22
N ALA A 179 19.29 19.68 1.11
CA ALA A 179 20.02 18.52 0.63
C ALA A 179 19.92 17.32 1.59
N GLU A 180 20.06 17.55 2.90
CA GLU A 180 19.91 16.50 3.92
C GLU A 180 18.49 15.94 3.94
N ARG A 181 17.48 16.81 3.84
CA ARG A 181 16.07 16.38 3.73
C ARG A 181 15.82 15.53 2.48
N ALA A 182 16.39 15.92 1.34
CA ALA A 182 16.27 15.15 0.11
C ALA A 182 16.94 13.76 0.23
N ALA A 183 18.13 13.70 0.83
CA ALA A 183 18.84 12.44 1.09
C ALA A 183 18.04 11.52 2.03
N LEU A 184 17.50 12.06 3.14
CA LEU A 184 16.66 11.30 4.07
C LEU A 184 15.39 10.75 3.42
N LEU A 185 14.74 11.53 2.55
CA LEU A 185 13.56 11.07 1.81
C LEU A 185 13.91 9.96 0.80
N SER A 186 15.03 10.09 0.10
CA SER A 186 15.51 9.06 -0.82
C SER A 186 15.86 7.76 -0.09
N GLU A 187 16.52 7.86 1.07
CA GLU A 187 16.88 6.70 1.87
C GLU A 187 15.63 6.02 2.46
N LYS A 188 14.67 6.81 2.95
CA LYS A 188 13.36 6.29 3.37
C LYS A 188 12.68 5.50 2.24
N GLN A 189 12.63 6.05 1.02
CA GLN A 189 12.04 5.36 -0.14
C GLN A 189 12.79 4.07 -0.49
N ARG A 190 14.12 4.08 -0.42
CA ARG A 190 14.97 2.91 -0.67
C ARG A 190 14.68 1.80 0.34
N LEU A 191 14.61 2.15 1.63
CA LEU A 191 14.30 1.23 2.72
C LEU A 191 12.87 0.68 2.61
N GLU A 192 11.88 1.53 2.30
CA GLU A 192 10.50 1.09 2.05
C GLU A 192 10.41 0.12 0.86
N THR A 193 11.19 0.35 -0.19
CA THR A 193 11.25 -0.53 -1.37
C THR A 193 11.95 -1.85 -1.05
N ALA A 194 12.96 -1.85 -0.18
CA ALA A 194 13.64 -3.06 0.27
C ALA A 194 12.79 -3.89 1.26
N LEU A 195 11.91 -3.23 2.04
CA LEU A 195 10.96 -3.89 2.95
C LEU A 195 9.75 -4.49 2.23
N LYS A 196 9.33 -3.90 1.11
CA LYS A 196 8.41 -4.56 0.17
C LYS A 196 9.15 -5.75 -0.41
N GLY A 197 8.74 -6.97 -0.06
CA GLY A 197 9.43 -8.20 -0.47
C GLY A 197 9.61 -8.30 -2.00
N ARG A 198 10.41 -9.28 -2.43
CA ARG A 198 10.83 -9.46 -3.84
C ARG A 198 9.65 -9.47 -4.84
N TYR A 199 8.46 -9.85 -4.39
CA TYR A 199 7.22 -9.75 -5.13
C TYR A 199 6.21 -8.91 -4.35
N SER A 200 5.58 -7.96 -5.02
CA SER A 200 4.49 -7.15 -4.45
C SER A 200 3.27 -7.22 -5.35
N ILE A 201 2.10 -7.18 -4.73
CA ILE A 201 0.81 -7.19 -5.43
C ILE A 201 0.03 -5.99 -4.93
N ASP A 202 -0.47 -5.17 -5.86
CA ASP A 202 -1.29 -4.02 -5.52
C ASP A 202 -2.51 -4.45 -4.71
N ASN A 203 -2.75 -3.76 -3.59
CA ASN A 203 -3.84 -4.01 -2.65
C ASN A 203 -3.81 -5.38 -1.94
N VAL A 204 -2.67 -6.08 -1.90
CA VAL A 204 -2.51 -7.29 -1.07
C VAL A 204 -1.32 -7.15 -0.13
N ILE A 205 -1.58 -7.32 1.16
CA ILE A 205 -0.58 -7.18 2.21
C ILE A 205 0.00 -8.56 2.53
N GLY A 206 1.33 -8.66 2.49
CA GLY A 206 2.05 -9.91 2.73
C GLY A 206 3.56 -9.73 2.62
N HIS A 207 4.23 -9.50 3.74
CA HIS A 207 5.69 -9.39 3.83
C HIS A 207 6.33 -10.71 4.28
N GLY A 208 5.58 -11.54 5.01
CA GLY A 208 6.06 -12.82 5.49
C GLY A 208 6.42 -13.79 4.35
N LYS A 209 7.40 -14.67 4.63
CA LYS A 209 7.96 -15.61 3.64
C LYS A 209 6.88 -16.40 2.89
N ARG A 210 5.86 -16.89 3.59
CA ARG A 210 4.77 -17.69 3.00
C ARG A 210 3.92 -16.90 2.01
N MET A 211 3.63 -15.63 2.29
CA MET A 211 2.91 -14.78 1.34
C MET A 211 3.78 -14.41 0.15
N GLN A 212 5.08 -14.23 0.35
CA GLN A 212 6.03 -13.99 -0.75
C GLN A 212 6.13 -15.18 -1.71
N GLU A 213 6.04 -16.42 -1.19
CA GLU A 213 5.93 -17.63 -2.01
C GLU A 213 4.64 -17.62 -2.85
N VAL A 214 3.49 -17.29 -2.25
CA VAL A 214 2.21 -17.12 -2.97
C VAL A 214 2.31 -16.03 -4.04
N PHE A 215 2.94 -14.90 -3.73
CA PHE A 215 3.12 -13.82 -4.70
C PHE A 215 4.01 -14.23 -5.87
N ALA A 216 5.08 -15.00 -5.62
CA ALA A 216 5.93 -15.54 -6.67
C ALA A 216 5.15 -16.48 -7.60
N GLU A 217 4.30 -17.34 -7.05
CA GLU A 217 3.41 -18.21 -7.84
C GLU A 217 2.42 -17.39 -8.68
N VAL A 218 1.80 -16.36 -8.10
CA VAL A 218 0.89 -15.46 -8.82
C VAL A 218 1.59 -14.81 -10.01
N HIS A 219 2.80 -14.26 -9.83
CA HIS A 219 3.57 -13.64 -10.91
C HIS A 219 3.94 -14.64 -12.02
N LYS A 220 4.23 -15.90 -11.65
CA LYS A 220 4.55 -16.96 -12.61
C LYS A 220 3.32 -17.40 -13.42
N VAL A 221 2.14 -17.42 -12.79
CA VAL A 221 0.92 -18.01 -13.36
C VAL A 221 0.06 -16.96 -14.08
N ALA A 222 0.13 -15.69 -13.69
CA ALA A 222 -0.67 -14.62 -14.27
C ALA A 222 -0.53 -14.46 -15.79
N PRO A 223 0.67 -14.57 -16.41
CA PRO A 223 0.80 -14.49 -17.87
C PRO A 223 0.13 -15.63 -18.64
N GLY A 224 -0.06 -16.79 -18.00
CA GLY A 224 -0.62 -17.98 -18.62
C GLY A 224 -2.14 -17.95 -18.79
N ARG A 225 -2.65 -18.85 -19.65
CA ARG A 225 -4.10 -19.06 -19.84
C ARG A 225 -4.67 -20.21 -19.01
N ALA A 226 -3.83 -20.87 -18.21
CA ALA A 226 -4.23 -22.01 -17.39
C ALA A 226 -5.29 -21.62 -16.35
N THR A 227 -6.17 -22.57 -16.05
CA THR A 227 -7.11 -22.48 -14.94
C THR A 227 -6.33 -22.48 -13.62
N VAL A 228 -6.70 -21.58 -12.71
CA VAL A 228 -6.07 -21.48 -11.40
C VAL A 228 -7.08 -21.83 -10.32
N LEU A 229 -6.70 -22.72 -9.40
CA LEU A 229 -7.48 -23.08 -8.22
C LEU A 229 -6.82 -22.47 -6.98
N LEU A 230 -7.51 -21.52 -6.36
CA LEU A 230 -7.11 -20.90 -5.11
C LEU A 230 -7.68 -21.69 -3.95
N ARG A 231 -6.81 -22.25 -3.13
CA ARG A 231 -7.18 -23.02 -1.93
C ARG A 231 -6.83 -22.25 -0.68
N GLY A 232 -7.65 -22.39 0.35
CA GLY A 232 -7.38 -21.82 1.66
C GLY A 232 -8.66 -21.50 2.41
N GLU A 233 -8.52 -21.25 3.70
CA GLU A 233 -9.64 -20.96 4.59
C GLU A 233 -10.42 -19.71 4.17
N SER A 234 -11.65 -19.58 4.66
CA SER A 234 -12.44 -18.37 4.47
C SER A 234 -11.74 -17.17 5.13
N GLY A 235 -11.82 -16.01 4.48
CA GLY A 235 -11.21 -14.77 4.98
C GLY A 235 -9.69 -14.65 4.78
N THR A 236 -9.02 -15.53 4.04
CA THR A 236 -7.58 -15.44 3.76
C THR A 236 -7.19 -14.45 2.64
N GLY A 237 -8.16 -13.96 1.87
CA GLY A 237 -7.94 -13.03 0.76
C GLY A 237 -7.94 -13.64 -0.64
N LYS A 238 -8.57 -14.82 -0.84
CA LYS A 238 -8.65 -15.51 -2.14
C LYS A 238 -9.15 -14.61 -3.28
N GLU A 239 -10.16 -13.79 -3.04
CA GLU A 239 -10.65 -12.85 -4.06
C GLU A 239 -9.59 -11.82 -4.48
N MET A 240 -8.80 -11.31 -3.53
CA MET A 240 -7.76 -10.33 -3.83
C MET A 240 -6.64 -10.95 -4.67
N ILE A 241 -6.27 -12.20 -4.38
CA ILE A 241 -5.34 -12.97 -5.20
C ILE A 241 -5.91 -13.25 -6.60
N ALA A 242 -7.20 -13.56 -6.72
CA ALA A 242 -7.84 -13.74 -8.03
C ALA A 242 -7.80 -12.47 -8.88
N ARG A 243 -8.06 -11.30 -8.26
CA ARG A 243 -7.93 -9.99 -8.91
C ARG A 243 -6.50 -9.73 -9.35
N ALA A 244 -5.52 -10.03 -8.48
CA ALA A 244 -4.11 -9.88 -8.80
C ALA A 244 -3.68 -10.71 -10.02
N ILE A 245 -4.10 -11.98 -10.09
CA ILE A 245 -3.83 -12.86 -11.23
C ILE A 245 -4.40 -12.26 -12.52
N HIS A 246 -5.58 -11.64 -12.47
CA HIS A 246 -6.18 -10.99 -13.63
C HIS A 246 -5.40 -9.72 -14.06
N TYR A 247 -5.08 -8.82 -13.13
CA TYR A 247 -4.37 -7.57 -13.45
C TYR A 247 -2.92 -7.78 -13.91
N LEU A 248 -2.28 -8.86 -13.46
CA LEU A 248 -0.94 -9.25 -13.91
C LEU A 248 -0.96 -10.09 -15.21
N SER A 249 -2.13 -10.32 -15.81
CA SER A 249 -2.29 -11.10 -17.04
C SER A 249 -2.40 -10.22 -18.30
N PRO A 250 -2.25 -10.82 -19.50
CA PRO A 250 -2.54 -10.12 -20.77
C PRO A 250 -4.01 -9.67 -20.91
N ARG A 251 -4.90 -10.14 -20.03
CA ARG A 251 -6.33 -9.79 -20.00
C ARG A 251 -6.67 -8.67 -19.00
N LYS A 252 -5.68 -7.94 -18.47
CA LYS A 252 -5.88 -6.89 -17.45
C LYS A 252 -6.90 -5.80 -17.83
N ASP A 253 -7.03 -5.51 -19.14
CA ASP A 253 -7.95 -4.49 -19.67
C ASP A 253 -9.30 -5.09 -20.11
N LYS A 254 -9.53 -6.38 -19.83
CA LYS A 254 -10.74 -7.13 -20.19
C LYS A 254 -11.63 -7.34 -18.95
N PRO A 255 -12.90 -7.75 -19.11
CA PRO A 255 -13.81 -7.93 -17.98
C PRO A 255 -13.27 -8.95 -16.96
N PHE A 256 -13.34 -8.59 -15.67
CA PHE A 256 -13.18 -9.50 -14.54
C PHE A 256 -14.54 -9.72 -13.88
N ILE A 257 -15.17 -10.87 -14.12
CA ILE A 257 -16.50 -11.19 -13.62
C ILE A 257 -16.37 -12.13 -12.42
N ARG A 258 -16.99 -11.79 -11.29
CA ARG A 258 -17.00 -12.58 -10.06
C ARG A 258 -18.37 -13.19 -9.82
N VAL A 259 -18.40 -14.46 -9.40
CA VAL A 259 -19.61 -15.17 -8.96
C VAL A 259 -19.29 -15.95 -7.69
N ASN A 260 -20.13 -15.84 -6.69
CA ASN A 260 -20.07 -16.67 -5.49
C ASN A 260 -21.09 -17.80 -5.63
N CYS A 261 -20.62 -19.05 -5.72
CA CYS A 261 -21.45 -20.22 -5.93
C CYS A 261 -22.27 -20.60 -4.68
N ALA A 262 -21.80 -20.28 -3.48
CA ALA A 262 -22.48 -20.61 -2.22
C ALA A 262 -23.67 -19.70 -1.90
N ALA A 263 -23.76 -18.52 -2.54
CA ALA A 263 -24.78 -17.52 -2.23
C ALA A 263 -26.11 -17.73 -2.97
N LEU A 264 -26.15 -18.63 -3.96
CA LEU A 264 -27.29 -18.81 -4.88
C LEU A 264 -27.85 -20.22 -4.80
N THR A 265 -29.17 -20.35 -4.98
CA THR A 265 -29.79 -21.65 -5.22
C THR A 265 -29.34 -22.19 -6.57
N GLU A 266 -29.42 -23.51 -6.77
CA GLU A 266 -29.00 -24.17 -8.00
C GLU A 266 -29.61 -23.54 -9.27
N THR A 267 -30.92 -23.31 -9.28
CA THR A 267 -31.62 -22.71 -10.43
C THR A 267 -31.20 -21.27 -10.72
N LEU A 268 -30.96 -20.47 -9.67
CA LEU A 268 -30.47 -19.10 -9.81
C LEU A 268 -29.01 -19.07 -10.25
N LEU A 269 -28.18 -19.99 -9.76
CA LEU A 269 -26.79 -20.12 -10.15
C LEU A 269 -26.65 -20.44 -11.64
N GLU A 270 -27.46 -21.37 -12.14
CA GLU A 270 -27.50 -21.70 -13.57
C GLU A 270 -27.93 -20.50 -14.42
N SER A 271 -29.00 -19.84 -14.01
CA SER A 271 -29.54 -18.66 -14.69
C SER A 271 -28.57 -17.48 -14.69
N GLU A 272 -27.83 -17.25 -13.60
CA GLU A 272 -26.79 -16.22 -13.55
C GLU A 272 -25.59 -16.61 -14.41
N LEU A 273 -25.05 -17.83 -14.31
CA LEU A 273 -23.82 -18.21 -15.02
C LEU A 273 -24.03 -18.37 -16.53
N PHE A 274 -25.08 -19.08 -16.94
CA PHE A 274 -25.35 -19.39 -18.36
C PHE A 274 -26.37 -18.45 -19.00
N GLY A 275 -27.16 -17.71 -18.21
CA GLY A 275 -28.26 -16.92 -18.76
C GLY A 275 -29.48 -17.79 -19.07
N HIS A 276 -30.59 -17.13 -19.42
CA HIS A 276 -31.84 -17.81 -19.73
C HIS A 276 -32.56 -17.14 -20.90
N GLU A 277 -33.31 -17.96 -21.63
CA GLU A 277 -34.25 -17.51 -22.65
C GLU A 277 -35.59 -17.10 -22.02
N LYS A 278 -36.37 -16.31 -22.76
CA LYS A 278 -37.73 -15.92 -22.32
C LYS A 278 -38.60 -17.18 -22.12
N GLY A 279 -39.20 -17.31 -20.95
CA GLY A 279 -40.08 -18.43 -20.60
C GLY A 279 -39.36 -19.68 -20.07
N ALA A 280 -38.06 -19.62 -19.78
CA ALA A 280 -37.29 -20.76 -19.27
C ALA A 280 -37.76 -21.29 -17.89
N PHE A 281 -38.33 -20.42 -17.04
CA PHE A 281 -38.91 -20.76 -15.75
C PHE A 281 -39.95 -19.70 -15.33
N THR A 282 -40.69 -19.96 -14.24
CA THR A 282 -41.68 -19.02 -13.69
C THR A 282 -41.00 -17.71 -13.24
N GLY A 283 -41.26 -16.61 -13.97
CA GLY A 283 -40.62 -15.31 -13.75
C GLY A 283 -39.57 -14.90 -14.80
N ALA A 284 -39.25 -15.77 -15.77
CA ALA A 284 -38.36 -15.48 -16.90
C ALA A 284 -39.07 -14.65 -17.99
N SER A 285 -39.49 -13.42 -17.67
CA SER A 285 -40.24 -12.56 -18.58
C SER A 285 -39.40 -11.99 -19.74
N GLN A 286 -38.08 -11.94 -19.58
CA GLN A 286 -37.12 -11.44 -20.57
C GLN A 286 -35.93 -12.39 -20.68
N GLU A 287 -35.25 -12.34 -21.82
CA GLU A 287 -33.95 -13.00 -22.00
C GLU A 287 -32.88 -12.29 -21.16
N ARG A 288 -31.96 -13.06 -20.55
CA ARG A 288 -30.83 -12.50 -19.81
C ARG A 288 -29.52 -13.20 -20.17
N LYS A 289 -28.49 -12.40 -20.47
CA LYS A 289 -27.13 -12.88 -20.72
C LYS A 289 -26.49 -13.41 -19.44
N GLY A 290 -25.78 -14.53 -19.55
CA GLY A 290 -25.05 -15.14 -18.45
C GLY A 290 -23.71 -14.47 -18.13
N ARG A 291 -23.12 -14.84 -16.99
CA ARG A 291 -21.78 -14.39 -16.59
C ARG A 291 -20.67 -14.94 -17.49
N PHE A 292 -20.83 -16.14 -18.08
CA PHE A 292 -19.89 -16.65 -19.08
C PHE A 292 -19.85 -15.78 -20.34
N GLU A 293 -21.01 -15.36 -20.83
CA GLU A 293 -21.13 -14.44 -21.98
C GLU A 293 -20.51 -13.08 -21.64
N SER A 294 -20.80 -12.57 -20.43
CA SER A 294 -20.26 -11.28 -19.95
C SER A 294 -18.74 -11.30 -19.75
N ALA A 295 -18.17 -12.47 -19.47
CA ALA A 295 -16.73 -12.66 -19.26
C ALA A 295 -15.97 -12.98 -20.55
N HIS A 296 -16.63 -13.00 -21.71
CA HIS A 296 -16.00 -13.34 -22.98
C HIS A 296 -14.77 -12.47 -23.27
N GLY A 297 -13.62 -13.11 -23.54
CA GLY A 297 -12.33 -12.45 -23.75
C GLY A 297 -11.62 -12.01 -22.46
N GLY A 298 -12.25 -12.16 -21.29
CA GLY A 298 -11.78 -11.75 -19.98
C GLY A 298 -11.53 -12.90 -19.01
N THR A 299 -11.80 -12.69 -17.72
CA THR A 299 -11.61 -13.67 -16.66
C THR A 299 -12.90 -13.85 -15.86
N LEU A 300 -13.27 -15.10 -15.58
CA LEU A 300 -14.36 -15.45 -14.67
C LEU A 300 -13.77 -16.04 -13.39
N PHE A 301 -14.15 -15.46 -12.26
CA PHE A 301 -13.80 -15.92 -10.92
C PHE A 301 -15.01 -16.59 -10.28
N LEU A 302 -14.87 -17.88 -9.94
CA LEU A 302 -15.87 -18.66 -9.22
C LEU A 302 -15.40 -18.90 -7.79
N ASP A 303 -16.05 -18.25 -6.83
CA ASP A 303 -15.78 -18.45 -5.40
C ASP A 303 -16.66 -19.56 -4.83
N GLU A 304 -16.11 -20.31 -3.88
CA GLU A 304 -16.70 -21.49 -3.26
C GLU A 304 -17.16 -22.57 -4.26
N ILE A 305 -16.28 -22.94 -5.21
CA ILE A 305 -16.58 -23.96 -6.22
C ILE A 305 -16.86 -25.35 -5.62
N GLY A 306 -16.45 -25.63 -4.38
CA GLY A 306 -16.71 -26.89 -3.68
C GLY A 306 -18.15 -27.06 -3.17
N GLU A 307 -18.99 -26.03 -3.29
CA GLU A 307 -20.40 -26.02 -2.82
C GLU A 307 -21.40 -26.29 -3.97
N ILE A 308 -20.94 -26.50 -5.20
CA ILE A 308 -21.82 -26.66 -6.37
C ILE A 308 -22.49 -28.05 -6.42
N SER A 309 -23.72 -28.08 -6.91
CA SER A 309 -24.48 -29.33 -7.11
C SER A 309 -23.85 -30.23 -8.19
N PRO A 310 -24.05 -31.57 -8.12
CA PRO A 310 -23.57 -32.48 -9.15
C PRO A 310 -24.09 -32.20 -10.57
N ALA A 311 -25.32 -31.70 -10.70
CA ALA A 311 -25.87 -31.31 -11.99
C ALA A 311 -25.14 -30.10 -12.56
N PHE A 312 -24.84 -29.10 -11.72
CA PHE A 312 -24.06 -27.94 -12.10
C PHE A 312 -22.62 -28.30 -12.52
N GLN A 313 -21.98 -29.23 -11.81
CA GLN A 313 -20.65 -29.74 -12.17
C GLN A 313 -20.59 -30.25 -13.61
N THR A 314 -21.63 -30.96 -14.04
CA THR A 314 -21.72 -31.52 -15.40
C THR A 314 -21.81 -30.42 -16.46
N LYS A 315 -22.61 -29.37 -16.21
CA LYS A 315 -22.71 -28.22 -17.13
C LYS A 315 -21.40 -27.44 -17.20
N LEU A 316 -20.79 -27.15 -16.05
CA LEU A 316 -19.51 -26.45 -15.98
C LEU A 316 -18.40 -27.20 -16.72
N LEU A 317 -18.36 -28.53 -16.58
CA LEU A 317 -17.40 -29.38 -17.28
C LEU A 317 -17.54 -29.25 -18.81
N ARG A 318 -18.77 -29.27 -19.34
CA ARG A 318 -19.02 -29.09 -20.78
C ARG A 318 -18.46 -27.76 -21.27
N VAL A 319 -18.72 -26.67 -20.56
CA VAL A 319 -18.18 -25.35 -20.91
C VAL A 319 -16.65 -25.33 -20.91
N LEU A 320 -16.02 -26.01 -19.95
CA LEU A 320 -14.56 -26.08 -19.86
C LEU A 320 -13.90 -26.96 -20.92
N GLN A 321 -14.61 -27.97 -21.42
CA GLN A 321 -14.12 -28.87 -22.46
C GLN A 321 -14.37 -28.30 -23.87
N GLU A 322 -15.61 -27.91 -24.15
CA GLU A 322 -16.09 -27.53 -25.49
C GLU A 322 -15.94 -26.03 -25.76
N ARG A 323 -15.77 -25.20 -24.72
CA ARG A 323 -15.80 -23.71 -24.80
C ARG A 323 -17.11 -23.17 -25.36
N GLU A 324 -18.17 -23.95 -25.19
CA GLU A 324 -19.51 -23.71 -25.66
C GLU A 324 -20.50 -23.99 -24.54
N PHE A 325 -21.60 -23.25 -24.50
CA PHE A 325 -22.70 -23.52 -23.58
C PHE A 325 -24.04 -23.10 -24.17
N GLU A 326 -25.11 -23.61 -23.60
CA GLU A 326 -26.50 -23.26 -23.95
C GLU A 326 -27.14 -22.49 -22.80
N ARG A 327 -27.99 -21.52 -23.13
CA ARG A 327 -28.80 -20.82 -22.13
C ARG A 327 -29.85 -21.74 -21.55
N VAL A 328 -30.27 -21.49 -20.32
CA VAL A 328 -31.37 -22.24 -19.70
C VAL A 328 -32.63 -22.07 -20.55
N GLY A 329 -33.21 -23.19 -20.99
CA GLY A 329 -34.40 -23.23 -21.85
C GLY A 329 -34.16 -22.95 -23.33
N GLY A 330 -32.91 -22.76 -23.76
CA GLY A 330 -32.53 -22.55 -25.16
C GLY A 330 -31.65 -23.66 -25.71
N ASN A 331 -31.65 -23.82 -27.04
CA ASN A 331 -30.86 -24.84 -27.74
C ASN A 331 -29.72 -24.22 -28.57
N LYS A 332 -29.48 -22.91 -28.40
CA LYS A 332 -28.46 -22.18 -29.15
C LYS A 332 -27.12 -22.30 -28.42
N SER A 333 -26.15 -22.96 -29.05
CA SER A 333 -24.78 -23.01 -28.54
C SER A 333 -24.09 -21.65 -28.69
N ILE A 334 -23.41 -21.21 -27.63
CA ILE A 334 -22.68 -19.94 -27.54
C ILE A 334 -21.21 -20.23 -27.22
N ARG A 335 -20.31 -19.89 -28.15
CA ARG A 335 -18.85 -19.99 -27.96
C ARG A 335 -18.31 -18.88 -27.07
N VAL A 336 -17.49 -19.24 -26.08
CA VAL A 336 -16.83 -18.28 -25.20
C VAL A 336 -15.35 -18.58 -24.93
N ASP A 337 -14.53 -17.53 -24.89
CA ASP A 337 -13.12 -17.61 -24.51
C ASP A 337 -12.89 -16.93 -23.15
N VAL A 338 -12.98 -17.69 -22.08
CA VAL A 338 -12.90 -17.19 -20.70
C VAL A 338 -11.75 -17.87 -19.98
N ARG A 339 -10.93 -17.08 -19.28
CA ARG A 339 -9.95 -17.62 -18.34
C ARG A 339 -10.67 -17.89 -17.02
N LEU A 340 -10.59 -19.11 -16.51
CA LEU A 340 -11.24 -19.48 -15.26
C LEU A 340 -10.26 -19.36 -14.08
N ILE A 341 -10.72 -18.75 -12.99
CA ILE A 341 -10.09 -18.80 -11.67
C ILE A 341 -11.15 -19.33 -10.71
N CYS A 342 -10.84 -20.38 -9.97
CA CYS A 342 -11.72 -20.97 -8.97
C CYS A 342 -11.14 -20.77 -7.58
N ALA A 343 -12.00 -20.64 -6.57
CA ALA A 343 -11.61 -20.63 -5.17
C ALA A 343 -12.47 -21.60 -4.36
N THR A 344 -11.88 -22.21 -3.34
CA THR A 344 -12.62 -23.02 -2.36
C THR A 344 -11.88 -23.11 -1.03
N ASN A 345 -12.64 -23.28 0.04
CA ASN A 345 -12.15 -23.65 1.37
C ASN A 345 -12.25 -25.16 1.68
N ARG A 346 -12.87 -25.96 0.79
CA ARG A 346 -13.06 -27.41 0.97
C ARG A 346 -11.89 -28.21 0.42
N ASP A 347 -11.70 -29.39 0.99
CA ASP A 347 -10.83 -30.42 0.43
C ASP A 347 -11.58 -31.11 -0.72
N LEU A 348 -11.21 -30.76 -1.95
CA LEU A 348 -11.84 -31.33 -3.15
C LEU A 348 -11.44 -32.79 -3.36
N GLU A 349 -10.27 -33.21 -2.91
CA GLU A 349 -9.80 -34.58 -3.00
C GLU A 349 -10.63 -35.52 -2.12
N ALA A 350 -10.95 -35.06 -0.91
CA ALA A 350 -11.91 -35.74 -0.04
C ALA A 350 -13.30 -35.78 -0.69
N ALA A 351 -13.78 -34.65 -1.23
CA ALA A 351 -15.09 -34.56 -1.88
C ALA A 351 -15.22 -35.49 -3.11
N VAL A 352 -14.14 -35.69 -3.87
CA VAL A 352 -14.07 -36.66 -4.97
C VAL A 352 -14.14 -38.09 -4.46
N THR A 353 -13.40 -38.40 -3.38
CA THR A 353 -13.42 -39.72 -2.74
C THR A 353 -14.82 -40.08 -2.21
N ASP A 354 -15.52 -39.09 -1.66
CA ASP A 354 -16.88 -39.22 -1.14
C ASP A 354 -17.96 -39.21 -2.23
N GLY A 355 -17.60 -39.02 -3.51
CA GLY A 355 -18.51 -39.00 -4.65
C GLY A 355 -19.39 -37.74 -4.74
N THR A 356 -19.11 -36.72 -3.93
CA THR A 356 -19.85 -35.43 -3.92
C THR A 356 -19.33 -34.45 -4.97
N PHE A 357 -18.08 -34.64 -5.42
CA PHE A 357 -17.46 -33.87 -6.48
C PHE A 357 -16.94 -34.79 -7.59
N ARG A 358 -17.15 -34.43 -8.86
CA ARG A 358 -16.71 -35.25 -9.98
C ARG A 358 -15.20 -35.14 -10.20
N GLU A 359 -14.58 -36.30 -10.40
CA GLU A 359 -13.14 -36.43 -10.65
C GLU A 359 -12.70 -35.72 -11.95
N ASP A 360 -13.50 -35.80 -13.02
CA ASP A 360 -13.20 -35.18 -14.32
C ASP A 360 -13.17 -33.64 -14.26
N LEU A 361 -14.12 -33.03 -13.54
CA LEU A 361 -14.13 -31.60 -13.28
C LEU A 361 -12.94 -31.19 -12.41
N TYR A 362 -12.64 -31.97 -11.37
CA TYR A 362 -11.51 -31.72 -10.47
C TYR A 362 -10.19 -31.59 -11.24
N TYR A 363 -9.86 -32.54 -12.12
CA TYR A 363 -8.63 -32.45 -12.92
C TYR A 363 -8.63 -31.27 -13.91
N ARG A 364 -9.81 -30.82 -14.38
CA ARG A 364 -9.91 -29.69 -15.31
C ARG A 364 -9.73 -28.33 -14.63
N ILE A 365 -10.12 -28.21 -13.36
CA ILE A 365 -9.97 -26.97 -12.58
C ILE A 365 -8.63 -26.93 -11.83
N ASN A 366 -8.12 -28.08 -11.39
CA ASN A 366 -6.88 -28.20 -10.64
C ASN A 366 -5.63 -28.28 -11.54
N VAL A 367 -5.50 -27.36 -12.49
CA VAL A 367 -4.32 -27.29 -13.39
C VAL A 367 -3.15 -26.61 -12.68
N VAL A 368 -3.42 -25.51 -11.99
CA VAL A 368 -2.47 -24.81 -11.12
C VAL A 368 -3.16 -24.51 -9.81
N ALA A 369 -2.66 -25.08 -8.71
CA ALA A 369 -3.15 -24.81 -7.37
C ALA A 369 -2.26 -23.79 -6.66
N ILE A 370 -2.86 -22.77 -6.05
CA ILE A 370 -2.18 -21.81 -5.17
C ILE A 370 -2.82 -21.91 -3.80
N PHE A 371 -2.03 -22.22 -2.78
CA PHE A 371 -2.52 -22.37 -1.41
C PHE A 371 -2.27 -21.07 -0.61
N LEU A 372 -3.34 -20.45 -0.13
CA LEU A 372 -3.25 -19.27 0.72
C LEU A 372 -3.12 -19.69 2.19
N PRO A 373 -2.03 -19.29 2.87
CA PRO A 373 -1.84 -19.64 4.27
C PRO A 373 -2.85 -18.92 5.17
N PRO A 374 -3.37 -19.59 6.21
CA PRO A 374 -4.19 -18.94 7.21
C PRO A 374 -3.39 -17.89 7.99
N LEU A 375 -4.06 -16.93 8.63
CA LEU A 375 -3.42 -15.78 9.27
C LEU A 375 -2.52 -16.20 10.45
N ARG A 376 -2.92 -17.25 11.20
CA ARG A 376 -2.10 -17.91 12.24
C ARG A 376 -0.80 -18.54 11.74
N GLU A 377 -0.62 -18.62 10.44
CA GLU A 377 0.56 -19.17 9.80
C GLU A 377 1.47 -18.08 9.24
N ARG A 378 1.08 -16.80 9.38
CA ARG A 378 1.77 -15.60 8.89
C ARG A 378 1.58 -14.41 9.86
N HIS A 379 1.91 -14.62 11.14
CA HIS A 379 1.77 -13.57 12.17
C HIS A 379 2.56 -12.29 11.86
N GLU A 380 3.65 -12.40 11.11
CA GLU A 380 4.48 -11.28 10.64
C GLU A 380 3.69 -10.24 9.82
N ASP A 381 2.58 -10.65 9.19
CA ASP A 381 1.73 -9.77 8.38
C ASP A 381 0.69 -9.01 9.21
N ILE A 382 0.41 -9.44 10.45
CA ILE A 382 -0.66 -8.87 11.29
C ILE A 382 -0.46 -7.37 11.53
N PRO A 383 0.73 -6.86 11.91
CA PRO A 383 0.89 -5.42 12.16
C PRO A 383 0.57 -4.57 10.93
N PHE A 384 1.03 -5.00 9.75
CA PHE A 384 0.77 -4.30 8.49
C PHE A 384 -0.70 -4.34 8.08
N LEU A 385 -1.38 -5.47 8.33
CA LEU A 385 -2.83 -5.58 8.10
C LEU A 385 -3.61 -4.64 9.03
N VAL A 386 -3.24 -4.57 10.31
CA VAL A 386 -3.86 -3.67 11.29
C VAL A 386 -3.67 -2.21 10.89
N GLU A 387 -2.45 -1.80 10.53
CA GLU A 387 -2.16 -0.45 10.05
C GLU A 387 -3.01 -0.08 8.83
N HIS A 388 -3.11 -0.99 7.86
CA HIS A 388 -3.94 -0.74 6.67
C HIS A 388 -5.43 -0.59 7.02
N CYS A 389 -5.96 -1.43 7.91
CA CYS A 389 -7.35 -1.32 8.37
C CYS A 389 -7.59 0.02 9.11
N LEU A 390 -6.65 0.45 9.94
CA LEU A 390 -6.73 1.74 10.64
C LEU A 390 -6.64 2.92 9.68
N ASP A 391 -5.75 2.87 8.69
CA ASP A 391 -5.62 3.93 7.67
C ASP A 391 -6.89 4.06 6.83
N LYS A 392 -7.55 2.93 6.52
CA LYS A 392 -8.85 2.92 5.86
C LYS A 392 -9.92 3.56 6.75
N PHE A 393 -10.03 3.10 8.00
CA PHE A 393 -10.99 3.62 8.98
C PHE A 393 -10.81 5.13 9.24
N ASN A 394 -9.58 5.57 9.43
CA ASN A 394 -9.22 6.97 9.69
C ASN A 394 -9.62 7.90 8.54
N ARG A 395 -9.41 7.44 7.30
CA ARG A 395 -9.80 8.18 6.09
C ARG A 395 -11.31 8.30 5.93
N GLU A 396 -12.04 7.24 6.22
CA GLU A 396 -13.50 7.20 6.10
C GLU A 396 -14.20 8.01 7.21
N ASN A 397 -13.61 8.05 8.41
CA ASN A 397 -14.21 8.68 9.59
C ASN A 397 -13.59 10.04 9.97
N GLY A 398 -12.56 10.50 9.26
CA GLY A 398 -11.85 11.74 9.58
C GLY A 398 -11.14 11.73 10.94
N ARG A 399 -10.74 10.55 11.43
CA ARG A 399 -10.03 10.37 12.72
C ARG A 399 -8.55 10.04 12.50
N GLN A 400 -7.76 10.04 13.58
CA GLN A 400 -6.35 9.61 13.57
C GLN A 400 -6.08 8.57 14.67
N VAL A 401 -6.86 7.49 14.66
CA VAL A 401 -6.75 6.40 15.62
C VAL A 401 -5.51 5.54 15.33
N ARG A 402 -4.75 5.20 16.38
CA ARG A 402 -3.56 4.33 16.34
C ARG A 402 -3.70 3.16 17.33
N MET A 403 -2.97 2.08 17.09
CA MET A 403 -2.97 0.91 17.98
C MET A 403 -1.87 1.04 19.05
N ALA A 404 -2.19 0.81 20.33
CA ALA A 404 -1.17 0.73 21.37
C ALA A 404 -0.28 -0.53 21.20
N PRO A 405 1.03 -0.47 21.55
CA PRO A 405 1.93 -1.63 21.48
C PRO A 405 1.45 -2.85 22.30
N GLU A 406 0.84 -2.61 23.46
CA GLU A 406 0.21 -3.62 24.31
C GLU A 406 -0.94 -4.32 23.59
N ALA A 407 -1.80 -3.55 22.93
CA ALA A 407 -2.94 -4.06 22.18
C ALA A 407 -2.47 -4.90 20.97
N MET A 408 -1.45 -4.43 20.24
CA MET A 408 -0.85 -5.17 19.13
C MET A 408 -0.29 -6.53 19.57
N ARG A 409 0.36 -6.59 20.75
CA ARG A 409 0.89 -7.85 21.31
C ARG A 409 -0.20 -8.90 21.55
N ILE A 410 -1.42 -8.48 21.87
CA ILE A 410 -2.56 -9.41 22.02
C ILE A 410 -3.01 -9.93 20.66
N LEU A 411 -3.15 -9.05 19.66
CA LEU A 411 -3.56 -9.44 18.30
C LEU A 411 -2.61 -10.46 17.68
N LEU A 412 -1.31 -10.36 17.95
CA LEU A 412 -0.29 -11.32 17.49
C LEU A 412 -0.45 -12.73 18.07
N ARG A 413 -1.04 -12.86 19.27
CA ARG A 413 -1.23 -14.14 19.97
C ARG A 413 -2.57 -14.82 19.64
N CYS A 414 -3.47 -14.14 18.94
CA CYS A 414 -4.76 -14.69 18.57
C CYS A 414 -4.64 -15.69 17.40
N ASN A 415 -5.52 -16.70 17.39
CA ASN A 415 -5.54 -17.74 16.36
C ASN A 415 -6.24 -17.34 15.06
N TRP A 416 -7.06 -16.27 15.08
CA TRP A 416 -7.77 -15.72 13.91
C TRP A 416 -8.42 -16.79 13.01
N THR A 417 -9.43 -17.50 13.51
CA THR A 417 -10.12 -18.57 12.77
C THR A 417 -10.87 -18.05 11.55
N GLY A 418 -11.34 -16.79 11.60
CA GLY A 418 -11.89 -16.07 10.44
C GLY A 418 -10.86 -15.29 9.63
N ASN A 419 -9.56 -15.52 9.89
CA ASN A 419 -8.43 -14.94 9.17
C ASN A 419 -8.50 -13.40 9.09
N VAL A 420 -8.18 -12.81 7.93
CA VAL A 420 -8.11 -11.35 7.74
C VAL A 420 -9.48 -10.70 7.93
N ARG A 421 -10.57 -11.39 7.58
CA ARG A 421 -11.93 -10.87 7.76
C ARG A 421 -12.28 -10.69 9.25
N GLU A 422 -11.85 -11.61 10.09
CA GLU A 422 -12.03 -11.48 11.55
C GLU A 422 -11.14 -10.37 12.11
N LEU A 423 -9.89 -10.26 11.65
CA LEU A 423 -8.97 -9.20 12.06
C LEU A 423 -9.52 -7.81 11.68
N GLU A 424 -9.97 -7.62 10.44
CA GLU A 424 -10.53 -6.34 9.97
C GLU A 424 -11.72 -5.92 10.85
N ASN A 425 -12.68 -6.84 11.08
CA ASN A 425 -13.84 -6.58 11.93
C ASN A 425 -13.45 -6.26 13.38
N CYS A 426 -12.40 -6.90 13.91
CA CYS A 426 -11.91 -6.66 15.26
C CYS A 426 -11.32 -5.25 15.37
N VAL A 427 -10.44 -4.88 14.44
CA VAL A 427 -9.78 -3.57 14.41
C VAL A 427 -10.80 -2.44 14.20
N GLU A 428 -11.72 -2.59 13.26
CA GLU A 428 -12.76 -1.59 12.97
C GLU A 428 -13.66 -1.35 14.19
N ARG A 429 -14.07 -2.43 14.86
CA ARG A 429 -14.87 -2.34 16.09
C ARG A 429 -14.11 -1.66 17.22
N SER A 430 -12.85 -2.03 17.44
CA SER A 430 -12.03 -1.40 18.48
C SER A 430 -11.77 0.08 18.19
N ALA A 431 -11.53 0.45 16.92
CA ALA A 431 -11.38 1.85 16.52
C ALA A 431 -12.67 2.67 16.71
N THR A 432 -13.83 2.04 16.50
CA THR A 432 -15.14 2.66 16.72
C THR A 432 -15.42 2.89 18.21
N MET A 433 -15.06 1.92 19.05
CA MET A 433 -15.30 1.99 20.50
C MET A 433 -14.27 2.83 21.25
N ALA A 434 -13.09 3.07 20.67
CA ALA A 434 -12.04 3.87 21.28
C ALA A 434 -12.49 5.31 21.55
N GLN A 435 -12.46 5.70 22.82
CA GLN A 435 -12.85 7.03 23.29
C GLN A 435 -11.80 8.12 22.95
N GLY A 436 -10.60 7.73 22.51
CA GLY A 436 -9.51 8.63 22.12
C GLY A 436 -8.84 8.27 20.79
N ASP A 437 -7.63 8.78 20.57
CA ASP A 437 -6.83 8.54 19.36
C ASP A 437 -5.95 7.28 19.44
N VAL A 438 -6.05 6.53 20.54
CA VAL A 438 -5.29 5.31 20.78
C VAL A 438 -6.24 4.19 21.19
N ILE A 439 -6.13 3.05 20.52
CA ILE A 439 -6.81 1.80 20.89
C ILE A 439 -5.98 1.11 21.95
N GLU A 440 -6.52 1.02 23.15
CA GLU A 440 -5.89 0.39 24.29
C GLU A 440 -6.43 -1.04 24.51
N LEU A 441 -5.85 -1.76 25.47
CA LEU A 441 -6.27 -3.12 25.83
C LEU A 441 -7.77 -3.25 26.14
N PRO A 442 -8.42 -2.32 26.88
CA PRO A 442 -9.85 -2.42 27.20
C PRO A 442 -10.76 -2.32 25.98
N ASP A 443 -10.29 -1.68 24.89
CA ASP A 443 -11.05 -1.51 23.65
C ASP A 443 -11.05 -2.78 22.79
N LEU A 444 -10.16 -3.74 23.09
CA LEU A 444 -10.08 -5.01 22.37
C LEU A 444 -11.17 -5.97 22.84
N SER A 445 -11.97 -6.43 21.88
CA SER A 445 -13.06 -7.39 22.14
C SER A 445 -12.56 -8.74 22.69
N CYS A 446 -11.29 -9.09 22.44
CA CYS A 446 -10.69 -10.34 22.91
C CYS A 446 -10.37 -10.36 24.42
N GLN A 447 -10.13 -9.20 25.04
CA GLN A 447 -9.91 -9.08 26.49
C GLN A 447 -11.24 -9.07 27.27
N GLN A 448 -12.35 -8.69 26.62
CA GLN A 448 -13.69 -8.69 27.22
C GLN A 448 -14.41 -10.05 27.14
N GLY A 449 -13.74 -11.13 26.70
CA GLY A 449 -14.39 -12.43 26.44
C GLY A 449 -15.38 -12.43 25.28
N LYS A 450 -15.38 -11.38 24.44
CA LYS A 450 -16.28 -11.19 23.30
C LYS A 450 -15.59 -11.44 21.96
N CYS A 451 -14.43 -12.11 21.97
CA CYS A 451 -13.81 -12.56 20.73
C CYS A 451 -14.70 -13.66 20.13
N PHE A 452 -15.18 -13.44 18.91
CA PHE A 452 -15.96 -14.45 18.19
C PHE A 452 -15.21 -15.78 18.10
N SER A 453 -13.87 -15.78 18.00
CA SER A 453 -13.03 -16.98 18.06
C SER A 453 -13.18 -17.82 19.33
N GLY A 454 -13.24 -17.20 20.52
CA GLY A 454 -13.33 -17.92 21.80
C GLY A 454 -14.71 -18.52 22.03
N VAL A 455 -15.77 -17.75 21.74
CA VAL A 455 -17.17 -18.19 21.88
C VAL A 455 -17.53 -19.28 20.87
N LEU A 456 -16.97 -19.23 19.65
CA LEU A 456 -17.17 -20.29 18.65
C LEU A 456 -16.32 -21.53 18.94
N GLN A 457 -15.14 -21.41 19.55
CA GLN A 457 -14.33 -22.57 19.95
C GLN A 457 -14.95 -23.37 21.09
N GLU A 458 -15.56 -22.71 22.08
CA GLU A 458 -16.28 -23.41 23.17
C GLU A 458 -17.49 -24.19 22.62
N GLY A 459 -18.19 -23.66 21.63
CA GLY A 459 -19.29 -24.35 20.94
C GLY A 459 -18.86 -25.49 20.01
N TRP A 460 -17.69 -25.41 19.39
CA TRP A 460 -17.16 -26.43 18.48
C TRP A 460 -16.47 -27.58 19.22
N ALA A 461 -15.81 -27.31 20.35
CA ALA A 461 -15.24 -28.35 21.22
C ALA A 461 -16.34 -29.22 21.86
N ALA A 462 -17.53 -28.66 22.09
CA ALA A 462 -18.68 -29.40 22.64
C ALA A 462 -19.35 -30.34 21.62
N LYS A 463 -19.10 -30.19 20.31
CA LYS A 463 -19.59 -31.09 19.25
C LYS A 463 -18.39 -31.63 18.46
N GLY A 464 -17.82 -32.74 18.95
CA GLY A 464 -16.59 -33.38 18.46
C GLY A 464 -16.36 -33.33 16.94
N GLY A 465 -15.69 -32.27 16.49
CA GLY A 465 -15.18 -32.12 15.14
C GLY A 465 -13.77 -32.70 15.05
N THR A 466 -13.60 -33.69 14.19
CA THR A 466 -12.35 -34.34 13.83
C THR A 466 -11.25 -33.33 13.49
N GLN A 467 -10.14 -33.41 14.23
CA GLN A 467 -8.90 -32.72 13.91
C GLN A 467 -8.38 -33.17 12.54
N HIS A 468 -8.14 -32.24 11.63
CA HIS A 468 -7.41 -32.46 10.38
C HIS A 468 -5.90 -32.38 10.67
N PRO A 469 -5.09 -33.43 10.44
CA PRO A 469 -3.65 -33.30 10.39
C PRO A 469 -3.20 -33.18 8.93
N LEU A 470 -2.80 -31.97 8.52
CA LEU A 470 -1.87 -31.79 7.40
C LEU A 470 -0.48 -31.56 8.00
N SER A 471 0.26 -32.63 8.21
CA SER A 471 1.70 -32.57 8.46
C SER A 471 2.46 -33.37 7.40
N ARG A 472 3.45 -32.67 6.86
CA ARG A 472 4.42 -33.07 5.85
C ARG A 472 5.05 -34.44 6.16
N VAL A 473 5.12 -35.28 5.13
CA VAL A 473 6.05 -36.40 5.08
C VAL A 473 7.43 -35.82 4.76
N ASP A 474 8.37 -35.95 5.70
CA ASP A 474 9.65 -36.60 5.41
C ASP A 474 10.48 -36.89 6.69
N ALA A 475 10.66 -38.19 6.91
CA ALA A 475 11.75 -38.94 7.54
C ALA A 475 12.71 -38.25 8.54
N ARG A 476 12.59 -38.63 9.83
CA ARG A 476 13.47 -39.61 10.51
C ARG A 476 13.23 -39.63 12.03
N ALA A 477 13.10 -40.86 12.54
CA ALA A 477 13.47 -41.35 13.87
C ALA A 477 12.86 -40.70 15.13
N GLY A 478 12.16 -41.53 15.92
CA GLY A 478 11.95 -41.31 17.35
C GLY A 478 10.52 -41.61 17.81
N VAL A 479 10.22 -42.89 18.07
CA VAL A 479 8.93 -43.35 18.62
C VAL A 479 8.90 -43.15 20.14
N SER A 480 7.87 -42.44 20.63
CA SER A 480 7.30 -42.46 21.99
C SER A 480 6.15 -41.44 22.00
N ALA A 481 4.89 -41.67 22.39
CA ALA A 481 4.29 -42.65 23.28
C ALA A 481 2.76 -42.81 23.02
N ALA A 482 2.24 -43.96 23.45
CA ALA A 482 0.96 -44.20 24.14
C ALA A 482 -0.37 -43.78 23.46
N GLY A 483 -0.90 -44.70 22.65
CA GLY A 483 -2.34 -44.94 22.49
C GLY A 483 -2.59 -46.43 22.65
N THR A 484 -3.50 -46.81 23.54
CA THR A 484 -3.76 -48.17 24.02
C THR A 484 -3.93 -49.18 22.88
N ALA A 485 -3.03 -50.17 22.83
CA ALA A 485 -3.15 -51.28 21.89
C ALA A 485 -4.39 -52.14 22.22
N PRO A 486 -5.20 -52.56 21.24
CA PRO A 486 -6.22 -53.57 21.47
C PRO A 486 -5.55 -54.89 21.92
N ALA A 487 -6.24 -55.64 22.79
CA ALA A 487 -5.75 -56.92 23.33
C ALA A 487 -5.26 -57.86 22.21
N PRO A 488 -4.24 -58.70 22.43
CA PRO A 488 -3.78 -59.63 21.41
C PRO A 488 -4.91 -60.60 21.00
N PRO A 489 -4.98 -61.01 19.71
CA PRO A 489 -6.01 -61.93 19.24
C PRO A 489 -5.92 -63.26 20.01
N PRO A 490 -7.05 -63.88 20.37
CA PRO A 490 -7.04 -65.13 21.12
C PRO A 490 -6.33 -66.24 20.32
N ALA A 491 -5.53 -67.05 21.02
CA ALA A 491 -4.89 -68.26 20.49
C ALA A 491 -5.97 -69.35 20.26
N GLY A 492 -6.79 -69.12 19.25
CA GLY A 492 -7.97 -69.91 18.96
C GLY A 492 -8.08 -70.25 17.48
N SER A 493 -9.19 -70.94 17.16
CA SER A 493 -9.56 -71.31 15.80
C SER A 493 -9.72 -70.06 14.91
N GLU A 494 -9.59 -70.25 13.58
CA GLU A 494 -9.77 -69.17 12.59
C GLU A 494 -11.09 -68.40 12.80
N ARG A 495 -12.14 -69.12 13.21
CA ARG A 495 -13.48 -68.60 13.54
C ARG A 495 -13.46 -67.63 14.73
N GLU A 496 -12.73 -67.93 15.79
CA GLU A 496 -12.66 -67.08 17.00
C GLU A 496 -11.90 -65.79 16.74
N ARG A 497 -10.84 -65.84 15.92
CA ARG A 497 -10.10 -64.64 15.50
C ARG A 497 -10.95 -63.71 14.64
N LEU A 498 -11.80 -64.27 13.77
CA LEU A 498 -12.75 -63.51 12.95
C LEU A 498 -13.82 -62.81 13.79
N ILE A 499 -14.40 -63.49 14.79
CA ILE A 499 -15.39 -62.90 15.69
C ILE A 499 -14.75 -61.81 16.55
N TRP A 500 -13.58 -62.08 17.14
CA TRP A 500 -12.84 -61.11 17.92
C TRP A 500 -12.54 -59.84 17.11
N ALA A 501 -12.07 -59.98 15.87
CA ALA A 501 -11.77 -58.83 15.02
C ALA A 501 -13.02 -58.04 14.60
N LEU A 502 -14.15 -58.72 14.40
CA LEU A 502 -15.44 -58.06 14.15
C LEU A 502 -15.94 -57.30 15.37
N GLU A 503 -15.81 -57.86 16.57
CA GLU A 503 -16.21 -57.19 17.82
C GLU A 503 -15.39 -55.94 18.10
N GLN A 504 -14.06 -56.00 17.93
CA GLN A 504 -13.17 -54.84 18.08
C GLN A 504 -13.45 -53.73 17.05
N CYS A 505 -14.09 -54.07 15.93
CA CYS A 505 -14.33 -53.17 14.82
C CYS A 505 -15.81 -52.78 14.64
N GLY A 506 -16.68 -53.09 15.61
CA GLY A 506 -18.12 -52.79 15.53
C GLY A 506 -18.84 -53.49 14.36
N TRP A 507 -18.46 -54.74 14.09
CA TRP A 507 -19.01 -55.60 13.01
C TRP A 507 -18.82 -55.07 11.58
N VAL A 508 -17.91 -54.10 11.38
CA VAL A 508 -17.54 -53.59 10.05
C VAL A 508 -16.46 -54.48 9.42
N GLN A 509 -16.83 -55.25 8.39
CA GLN A 509 -15.95 -56.21 7.71
C GLN A 509 -14.64 -55.59 7.19
N ALA A 510 -14.69 -54.38 6.64
CA ALA A 510 -13.50 -53.71 6.10
C ALA A 510 -12.49 -53.31 7.19
N LYS A 511 -12.96 -52.99 8.40
CA LYS A 511 -12.12 -52.69 9.55
C LYS A 511 -11.53 -53.97 10.15
N ALA A 512 -12.34 -55.02 10.29
CA ALA A 512 -11.89 -56.34 10.73
C ALA A 512 -10.85 -56.96 9.78
N ALA A 513 -11.00 -56.74 8.47
CA ALA A 513 -10.03 -57.17 7.46
C ALA A 513 -8.65 -56.54 7.66
N ARG A 514 -8.60 -55.23 7.95
CA ARG A 514 -7.33 -54.53 8.27
C ARG A 514 -6.71 -55.04 9.56
N LEU A 515 -7.52 -55.32 10.59
CA LEU A 515 -7.04 -55.82 11.88
C LEU A 515 -6.44 -57.24 11.77
N LEU A 516 -6.93 -58.05 10.83
CA LEU A 516 -6.44 -59.41 10.58
C LEU A 516 -5.40 -59.51 9.44
N ASN A 517 -4.97 -58.39 8.84
CA ASN A 517 -4.14 -58.36 7.63
C ASN A 517 -4.71 -59.20 6.47
N LEU A 518 -6.03 -59.18 6.29
CA LEU A 518 -6.77 -59.84 5.22
C LEU A 518 -7.47 -58.81 4.32
N THR A 519 -7.86 -59.22 3.12
CA THR A 519 -8.73 -58.41 2.26
C THR A 519 -10.21 -58.53 2.68
N PRO A 520 -11.06 -57.52 2.44
CA PRO A 520 -12.50 -57.62 2.72
C PRO A 520 -13.19 -58.81 2.04
N ARG A 521 -12.71 -59.21 0.84
CA ARG A 521 -13.19 -60.39 0.13
C ARG A 521 -12.82 -61.70 0.86
N GLN A 522 -11.60 -61.80 1.39
CA GLN A 522 -11.17 -62.97 2.17
C GLN A 522 -11.95 -63.09 3.48
N VAL A 523 -12.20 -61.97 4.17
CA VAL A 523 -13.07 -61.95 5.36
C VAL A 523 -14.49 -62.36 5.00
N GLY A 524 -15.07 -61.82 3.93
CA GLY A 524 -16.40 -62.21 3.44
C GLY A 524 -16.51 -63.71 3.11
N TYR A 525 -15.47 -64.30 2.54
CA TYR A 525 -15.38 -65.74 2.29
C TYR A 525 -15.28 -66.56 3.58
N ALA A 526 -14.42 -66.13 4.52
CA ALA A 526 -14.23 -66.81 5.79
C ALA A 526 -15.48 -66.76 6.69
N LEU A 527 -16.24 -65.68 6.66
CA LEU A 527 -17.53 -65.57 7.37
C LEU A 527 -18.57 -66.55 6.83
N LYS A 528 -18.62 -66.75 5.51
CA LYS A 528 -19.47 -67.77 4.88
C LYS A 528 -19.01 -69.19 5.21
N LYS A 529 -17.70 -69.44 5.14
CA LYS A 529 -17.07 -70.74 5.47
C LYS A 529 -17.34 -71.17 6.91
N HIS A 530 -17.34 -70.24 7.86
CA HIS A 530 -17.54 -70.52 9.28
C HIS A 530 -18.95 -70.22 9.81
N ALA A 531 -19.91 -69.95 8.90
CA ALA A 531 -21.31 -69.66 9.20
C ALA A 531 -21.50 -68.60 10.32
N ILE A 532 -20.76 -67.48 10.25
CA ILE A 532 -20.87 -66.38 11.21
C ILE A 532 -21.91 -65.36 10.68
N PRO A 533 -23.06 -65.17 11.35
CA PRO A 533 -24.05 -64.18 10.94
C PRO A 533 -23.56 -62.77 11.27
N LEU A 534 -23.69 -61.83 10.32
CA LEU A 534 -23.36 -60.42 10.54
C LEU A 534 -24.44 -59.77 11.40
N ARG A 535 -24.06 -59.26 12.58
CA ARG A 535 -24.92 -58.37 13.34
C ARG A 535 -24.82 -56.96 12.75
N ARG A 536 -25.93 -56.43 12.24
CA ARG A 536 -26.07 -54.99 12.00
C ARG A 536 -26.45 -54.35 13.33
N LEU A 537 -25.55 -53.53 13.87
CA LEU A 537 -25.83 -52.62 14.98
C LEU A 537 -26.22 -51.26 14.40
#